data_AF-A0A1I4NDB7-F1
#
_entry.id   AF-A0A1I4NDB7-F1
#
_cell.length_a   1.000
_cell.length_b   1.000
_cell.length_c   1.000
_cell.angle_alpha   90.00
_cell.angle_beta   90.00
_cell.angle_gamma   90.00
#
_symmetry.space_group_name_H-M   'P 1'
#
loop_
_entity.id
_entity.type
_entity.pdbx_description
1 polymer ?
#
loop_
_entity_poly.entity_id
_entity_poly.type
_entity_poly.pdbx_seq_one_letter_code
_entity_poly.pdbx_strand_id
1 'polypeptide(L)'
;MQESPEQAIKRYVQSGEYDTHFRAWSGDSYLGRAQHGDAALRKALKSAVHERATCASAPAALDELDVAALTRRKVLPMVQGLFPRYEQACVLEMLERSLVFLTPVMIDQVLEQSQWLHTAWTLANLFLAGVKAEILSDDAPYLVGLSEETTCYLSAAYFDASGRFDDFLVHEVAHIFHNCKRRTIGLRETRQREWLLEIDYAKRETFAYACETYSRIHPLGKGPRARQMLLAEYAQGPMPADDRVDVAEYLDILGEAVVARNGWKRILTRCAPPRHRQSEMPQ
;
A
#
# COMPACT_ATOMS: atom_id res chain seq x y z
N MET A 1 14.43 26.25 -24.74
CA MET A 1 13.07 26.39 -25.30
C MET A 1 12.12 26.03 -24.17
N GLN A 2 11.14 26.87 -23.86
CA GLN A 2 10.19 26.60 -22.77
C GLN A 2 9.21 25.51 -23.24
N GLU A 3 9.00 24.48 -22.43
CA GLU A 3 8.04 23.40 -22.71
C GLU A 3 6.63 24.01 -22.89
N SER A 4 5.90 23.59 -23.93
CA SER A 4 4.51 24.00 -24.13
C SER A 4 3.55 23.20 -23.21
N PRO A 5 2.35 23.71 -22.89
CA PRO A 5 1.36 22.94 -22.13
C PRO A 5 1.05 21.56 -22.71
N GLU A 6 1.00 21.44 -24.04
CA GLU A 6 0.74 20.17 -24.74
C GLU A 6 1.88 19.17 -24.56
N GLN A 7 3.14 19.65 -24.62
CA GLN A 7 4.32 18.82 -24.35
C GLN A 7 4.34 18.36 -22.90
N ALA A 8 4.02 19.25 -21.96
CA ALA A 8 3.96 18.92 -20.54
C ALA A 8 2.86 17.89 -20.22
N ILE A 9 1.68 18.03 -20.83
CA ILE A 9 0.59 17.04 -20.73
C ILE A 9 1.03 15.69 -21.25
N LYS A 10 1.63 15.66 -22.45
CA LYS A 10 2.09 14.41 -23.07
C LYS A 10 3.13 13.72 -22.19
N ARG A 11 4.13 14.46 -21.71
CA ARG A 11 5.16 13.94 -20.80
C ARG A 11 4.53 13.34 -19.55
N TYR A 12 3.65 14.08 -18.88
CA TYR A 12 2.98 13.60 -17.68
C TYR A 12 2.17 12.33 -17.90
N VAL A 13 1.38 12.24 -18.97
CA VAL A 13 0.61 11.01 -19.24
C VAL A 13 1.55 9.82 -19.53
N GLN A 14 2.68 10.04 -20.19
CA GLN A 14 3.60 8.98 -20.60
C GLN A 14 4.59 8.53 -19.50
N SER A 15 4.92 9.38 -18.53
CA SER A 15 5.92 9.05 -17.51
C SER A 15 5.53 9.37 -16.08
N GLY A 16 4.38 10.03 -15.86
CA GLY A 16 4.00 10.55 -14.54
C GLY A 16 4.81 11.77 -14.10
N GLU A 17 5.82 12.18 -14.86
CA GLU A 17 6.66 13.33 -14.54
C GLU A 17 5.98 14.65 -14.90
N TYR A 18 6.08 15.63 -14.01
CA TYR A 18 5.57 16.98 -14.23
C TYR A 18 6.54 18.02 -13.68
N ASP A 19 6.47 19.25 -14.22
CA ASP A 19 7.22 20.37 -13.64
C ASP A 19 6.51 20.88 -12.40
N THR A 20 7.15 20.74 -11.23
CA THR A 20 6.61 21.22 -9.95
C THR A 20 6.39 22.73 -9.92
N HIS A 21 7.05 23.48 -10.80
CA HIS A 21 6.89 24.94 -10.90
C HIS A 21 5.82 25.37 -11.92
N PHE A 22 5.24 24.41 -12.65
CA PHE A 22 4.22 24.64 -13.66
C PHE A 22 4.59 25.77 -14.64
N ARG A 23 5.83 25.80 -15.14
CA ARG A 23 6.35 26.88 -15.98
C ARG A 23 5.71 26.92 -17.37
N ALA A 24 5.13 25.82 -17.84
CA ALA A 24 4.46 25.77 -19.15
C ALA A 24 3.11 26.52 -19.15
N TRP A 25 2.51 26.75 -17.98
CA TRP A 25 1.15 27.29 -17.87
C TRP A 25 1.15 28.81 -17.63
N SER A 26 0.12 29.48 -18.14
CA SER A 26 -0.10 30.91 -17.91
C SER A 26 -0.76 31.14 -16.54
N GLY A 27 -0.42 32.28 -15.92
CA GLY A 27 -1.01 32.70 -14.66
C GLY A 27 -0.22 33.86 -14.03
N ASP A 28 -0.97 34.82 -13.48
CA ASP A 28 -0.41 36.04 -12.88
C ASP A 28 0.39 35.76 -11.58
N SER A 29 0.27 34.54 -11.05
CA SER A 29 0.99 34.08 -9.87
C SER A 29 1.41 32.62 -10.02
N TYR A 30 2.33 32.18 -9.16
CA TYR A 30 2.68 30.76 -9.04
C TYR A 30 1.45 29.90 -8.75
N LEU A 31 0.59 30.33 -7.82
CA LEU A 31 -0.60 29.57 -7.43
C LEU A 31 -1.57 29.42 -8.61
N GLY A 32 -1.78 30.47 -9.39
CA GLY A 32 -2.63 30.41 -10.58
C GLY A 32 -2.09 29.45 -11.64
N ARG A 33 -0.78 29.48 -11.90
CA ARG A 33 -0.13 28.51 -12.81
C ARG A 33 -0.28 27.08 -12.31
N ALA A 34 -0.05 26.84 -11.03
CA ALA A 34 -0.16 25.51 -10.43
C ALA A 34 -1.59 24.96 -10.50
N GLN A 35 -2.60 25.79 -10.23
CA GLN A 35 -4.01 25.39 -10.36
C GLN A 35 -4.39 25.04 -11.80
N HIS A 36 -4.01 25.88 -12.77
CA HIS A 36 -4.27 25.60 -14.19
C HIS A 36 -3.53 24.35 -14.67
N GLY A 37 -2.28 24.20 -14.24
CA GLY A 37 -1.44 23.06 -14.59
C GLY A 37 -1.97 21.75 -14.03
N ASP A 38 -2.21 21.69 -12.72
CA ASP A 38 -2.76 20.52 -12.04
C ASP A 38 -4.09 20.09 -12.66
N ALA A 39 -5.04 21.02 -12.87
CA ALA A 39 -6.32 20.73 -13.49
C ALA A 39 -6.18 20.19 -14.92
N ALA A 40 -5.28 20.77 -15.72
CA ALA A 40 -5.04 20.31 -17.10
C ALA A 40 -4.43 18.90 -17.13
N LEU A 41 -3.47 18.63 -16.25
CA LEU A 41 -2.82 17.33 -16.14
C LEU A 41 -3.79 16.25 -15.65
N ARG A 42 -4.60 16.52 -14.63
CA ARG A 42 -5.64 15.58 -14.15
C ARG A 42 -6.70 15.31 -15.20
N LYS A 43 -7.15 16.34 -15.91
CA LYS A 43 -8.11 16.18 -17.01
C LYS A 43 -7.54 15.26 -18.09
N ALA A 44 -6.30 15.48 -18.51
CA ALA A 44 -5.64 14.65 -19.51
C ALA A 44 -5.47 13.20 -19.04
N LEU A 45 -5.08 13.00 -17.78
CA LEU A 45 -4.94 11.67 -17.18
C LEU A 45 -6.28 10.91 -17.20
N LYS A 46 -7.36 11.55 -16.75
CA LYS A 46 -8.71 10.94 -16.77
C LYS A 46 -9.13 10.60 -18.20
N SER A 47 -8.95 11.51 -19.15
CA SER A 47 -9.28 11.24 -20.55
C SER A 47 -8.51 10.03 -21.09
N ALA A 48 -7.21 9.92 -20.81
CA ALA A 48 -6.41 8.77 -21.22
C ALA A 48 -6.89 7.46 -20.57
N VAL A 49 -7.22 7.49 -19.28
CA VAL A 49 -7.77 6.33 -18.56
C VAL A 49 -9.09 5.88 -19.18
N HIS A 50 -10.03 6.79 -19.43
CA HIS A 50 -11.32 6.47 -20.04
C HIS A 50 -11.16 5.88 -21.45
N GLU A 51 -10.29 6.45 -22.27
CA GLU A 51 -10.00 5.95 -23.61
C GLU A 51 -9.55 4.48 -23.57
N ARG A 52 -8.64 4.14 -22.66
CA ARG A 52 -8.10 2.77 -22.51
C ARG A 52 -9.06 1.81 -21.82
N ALA A 53 -9.86 2.31 -20.88
CA ALA A 53 -10.80 1.50 -20.11
C ALA A 53 -12.15 1.27 -20.84
N THR A 54 -12.35 1.82 -22.04
CA THR A 54 -13.65 1.78 -22.76
C THR A 54 -14.19 0.36 -22.98
N CYS A 55 -13.32 -0.65 -23.16
CA CYS A 55 -13.72 -2.05 -23.32
C CYS A 55 -13.55 -2.88 -22.05
N ALA A 56 -13.11 -2.26 -20.95
CA ALA A 56 -12.75 -2.96 -19.73
C ALA A 56 -13.99 -3.16 -18.85
N SER A 57 -14.15 -4.36 -18.30
CA SER A 57 -15.21 -4.68 -17.35
C SER A 57 -14.59 -4.92 -15.98
N ALA A 58 -15.14 -4.28 -14.95
CA ALA A 58 -14.80 -4.63 -13.59
C ALA A 58 -15.26 -6.06 -13.29
N PRO A 59 -14.50 -6.85 -12.48
CA PRO A 59 -14.98 -8.14 -12.01
C PRO A 59 -16.30 -8.01 -11.24
N ALA A 60 -17.27 -8.87 -11.55
CA ALA A 60 -18.57 -8.91 -10.85
C ALA A 60 -18.44 -9.08 -9.33
N ALA A 61 -17.32 -9.66 -8.86
CA ALA A 61 -17.01 -9.79 -7.44
C ALA A 61 -16.92 -8.44 -6.69
N LEU A 62 -16.70 -7.32 -7.40
CA LEU A 62 -16.64 -5.98 -6.80
C LEU A 62 -18.03 -5.37 -6.55
N ASP A 63 -19.05 -5.77 -7.30
CA ASP A 63 -20.38 -5.14 -7.24
C ASP A 63 -21.13 -5.48 -5.94
N GLU A 64 -20.89 -6.68 -5.38
CA GLU A 64 -21.52 -7.16 -4.15
C GLU A 64 -20.58 -7.11 -2.93
N LEU A 65 -19.39 -6.52 -3.10
CA LEU A 65 -18.35 -6.56 -2.08
C LEU A 65 -18.62 -5.60 -0.93
N ASP A 66 -18.90 -6.16 0.24
CA ASP A 66 -18.75 -5.42 1.49
C ASP A 66 -17.25 -5.27 1.83
N VAL A 67 -16.67 -4.16 1.36
CA VAL A 67 -15.26 -3.82 1.53
C VAL A 67 -14.88 -3.75 3.01
N ALA A 68 -15.74 -3.18 3.86
CA ALA A 68 -15.48 -3.07 5.29
C ALA A 68 -15.45 -4.45 5.95
N ALA A 69 -16.43 -5.31 5.67
CA ALA A 69 -16.48 -6.67 6.22
C ALA A 69 -15.32 -7.54 5.71
N LEU A 70 -14.93 -7.43 4.43
CA LEU A 70 -13.75 -8.07 3.88
C LEU A 70 -12.49 -7.62 4.64
N THR A 71 -12.30 -6.31 4.76
CA THR A 71 -11.14 -5.70 5.41
C THR A 71 -11.02 -6.19 6.84
N ARG A 72 -12.10 -6.03 7.63
CA ARG A 72 -12.17 -6.50 9.01
C ARG A 72 -11.77 -7.96 9.13
N ARG A 73 -12.35 -8.84 8.29
CA ARG A 73 -12.06 -10.28 8.31
C ARG A 73 -10.59 -10.57 8.05
N LYS A 74 -9.96 -9.90 7.08
CA LYS A 74 -8.56 -10.13 6.72
C LYS A 74 -7.59 -9.60 7.77
N VAL A 75 -7.82 -8.40 8.30
CA VAL A 75 -6.85 -7.72 9.17
C VAL A 75 -7.02 -8.06 10.65
N LEU A 76 -8.16 -8.62 11.07
CA LEU A 76 -8.46 -8.90 12.47
C LEU A 76 -7.36 -9.70 13.20
N PRO A 77 -6.83 -10.82 12.66
CA PRO A 77 -5.78 -11.58 13.35
C PRO A 77 -4.51 -10.77 13.55
N MET A 78 -4.15 -9.95 12.56
CA MET A 78 -2.98 -9.07 12.60
C MET A 78 -3.16 -7.99 13.67
N VAL A 79 -4.30 -7.29 13.67
CA VAL A 79 -4.59 -6.24 14.65
C VAL A 79 -4.64 -6.80 16.08
N GLN A 80 -5.26 -7.97 16.28
CA GLN A 80 -5.28 -8.64 17.58
C GLN A 80 -3.89 -9.06 18.07
N GLY A 81 -3.00 -9.41 17.14
CA GLY A 81 -1.63 -9.78 17.44
C GLY A 81 -0.72 -8.60 17.78
N LEU A 82 -0.91 -7.46 17.12
CA LEU A 82 -0.03 -6.30 17.19
C LEU A 82 -0.46 -5.27 18.25
N PHE A 83 -1.76 -5.05 18.42
CA PHE A 83 -2.29 -3.98 19.27
C PHE A 83 -2.85 -4.49 20.60
N PRO A 84 -2.73 -3.71 21.69
CA PRO A 84 -3.37 -4.05 22.95
C PRO A 84 -4.90 -3.96 22.81
N ARG A 85 -5.63 -4.77 23.58
CA ARG A 85 -7.10 -4.93 23.46
C ARG A 85 -7.87 -3.61 23.44
N TYR A 86 -7.44 -2.61 24.22
CA TYR A 86 -8.12 -1.32 24.31
C TYR A 86 -7.90 -0.41 23.07
N GLU A 87 -6.93 -0.71 22.20
CA GLU A 87 -6.70 0.03 20.95
C GLU A 87 -7.32 -0.66 19.72
N GLN A 88 -7.59 -1.98 19.81
CA GLN A 88 -7.98 -2.80 18.66
C GLN A 88 -9.25 -2.30 17.95
N ALA A 89 -10.29 -1.91 18.71
CA ALA A 89 -11.54 -1.45 18.11
C ALA A 89 -11.34 -0.17 17.27
N CYS A 90 -10.60 0.79 17.84
CA CYS A 90 -10.27 2.06 17.17
C CYS A 90 -9.43 1.85 15.91
N VAL A 91 -8.43 0.96 15.96
CA VAL A 91 -7.62 0.62 14.78
C VAL A 91 -8.45 -0.07 13.71
N LEU A 92 -9.28 -1.05 14.06
CA LEU A 92 -10.15 -1.76 13.11
C LEU A 92 -11.15 -0.83 12.43
N GLU A 93 -11.80 0.05 13.20
CA GLU A 93 -12.76 1.02 12.68
C GLU A 93 -12.13 1.98 11.66
N MET A 94 -10.88 2.38 11.87
CA MET A 94 -10.15 3.17 10.89
C MET A 94 -9.83 2.35 9.64
N LEU A 95 -9.26 1.14 9.79
CA LEU A 95 -8.87 0.31 8.66
C LEU A 95 -10.06 -0.07 7.75
N GLU A 96 -11.25 -0.27 8.32
CA GLU A 96 -12.49 -0.52 7.56
C GLU A 96 -12.87 0.62 6.60
N ARG A 97 -12.39 1.85 6.85
CA ARG A 97 -12.60 3.04 6.01
C ARG A 97 -11.41 3.39 5.15
N SER A 98 -10.28 2.75 5.40
CA SER A 98 -9.02 3.01 4.71
C SER A 98 -8.93 2.32 3.35
N LEU A 99 -9.71 1.28 3.10
CA LEU A 99 -9.59 0.50 1.88
C LEU A 99 -10.48 1.04 0.75
N VAL A 100 -9.87 1.30 -0.40
CA VAL A 100 -10.55 1.75 -1.62
C VAL A 100 -10.19 0.80 -2.76
N PHE A 101 -11.18 0.08 -3.28
CA PHE A 101 -11.00 -0.65 -4.54
C PHE A 101 -11.14 0.32 -5.72
N LEU A 102 -10.17 0.28 -6.63
CA LEU A 102 -10.20 1.08 -7.85
C LEU A 102 -11.17 0.45 -8.85
N THR A 103 -12.32 1.10 -9.02
CA THR A 103 -13.38 0.70 -9.95
C THR A 103 -13.60 1.78 -11.00
N PRO A 104 -14.24 1.45 -12.14
CA PRO A 104 -14.60 2.45 -13.14
C PRO A 104 -15.46 3.59 -12.59
N VAL A 105 -16.26 3.31 -11.55
CA VAL A 105 -17.12 4.31 -10.89
C VAL A 105 -16.31 5.26 -10.00
N MET A 106 -15.28 4.75 -9.32
CA MET A 106 -14.51 5.53 -8.32
C MET A 106 -13.28 6.22 -8.90
N ILE A 107 -12.74 5.75 -10.03
CA ILE A 107 -11.43 6.17 -10.52
C ILE A 107 -11.34 7.68 -10.75
N ASP A 108 -12.36 8.31 -11.33
CA ASP A 108 -12.35 9.76 -11.56
C ASP A 108 -12.26 10.57 -10.27
N GLN A 109 -12.97 10.13 -9.22
CA GLN A 109 -12.92 10.78 -7.92
C GLN A 109 -11.55 10.57 -7.28
N VAL A 110 -11.01 9.35 -7.33
CA VAL A 110 -9.68 9.03 -6.77
C VAL A 110 -8.59 9.86 -7.44
N LEU A 111 -8.59 9.95 -8.77
CA LEU A 111 -7.62 10.74 -9.52
C LEU A 111 -7.77 12.25 -9.28
N GLU A 112 -8.97 12.74 -8.99
CA GLU A 112 -9.19 14.14 -8.62
C GLU A 112 -8.65 14.44 -7.21
N GLN A 113 -8.93 13.55 -6.26
CA GLN A 113 -8.67 13.78 -4.84
C GLN A 113 -7.24 13.43 -4.40
N SER A 114 -6.49 12.70 -5.23
CA SER A 114 -5.11 12.35 -4.92
C SER A 114 -4.25 13.61 -4.73
N GLN A 115 -3.55 13.67 -3.59
CA GLN A 115 -2.77 14.84 -3.20
C GLN A 115 -1.64 15.15 -4.18
N TRP A 116 -1.00 14.10 -4.72
CA TRP A 116 0.17 14.23 -5.59
C TRP A 116 -0.15 13.72 -7.00
N LEU A 117 0.23 14.49 -8.02
CA LEU A 117 0.04 14.09 -9.42
C LEU A 117 0.75 12.76 -9.75
N HIS A 118 1.94 12.53 -9.17
CA HIS A 118 2.63 11.24 -9.33
C HIS A 118 1.81 10.07 -8.76
N THR A 119 1.20 10.24 -7.58
CA THR A 119 0.30 9.23 -7.01
C THR A 119 -0.91 9.01 -7.91
N ALA A 120 -1.54 10.08 -8.41
CA ALA A 120 -2.65 9.98 -9.36
C ALA A 120 -2.25 9.16 -10.60
N TRP A 121 -1.10 9.44 -11.20
CA TRP A 121 -0.59 8.68 -12.36
C TRP A 121 -0.34 7.20 -12.01
N THR A 122 0.19 6.91 -10.82
CA THR A 122 0.40 5.53 -10.35
C THR A 122 -0.92 4.80 -10.17
N LEU A 123 -1.91 5.45 -9.55
CA LEU A 123 -3.26 4.91 -9.35
C LEU A 123 -4.00 4.66 -10.67
N ALA A 124 -3.79 5.51 -11.67
CA ALA A 124 -4.33 5.30 -13.02
C ALA A 124 -3.78 4.00 -13.65
N ASN A 125 -2.48 3.76 -13.57
CA ASN A 125 -1.86 2.53 -14.07
C ASN A 125 -2.32 1.30 -13.27
N LEU A 126 -2.36 1.40 -11.94
CA LEU A 126 -2.87 0.35 -11.05
C LEU A 126 -4.31 -0.04 -11.42
N PHE A 127 -5.17 0.93 -11.69
CA PHE A 127 -6.54 0.70 -12.16
C PHE A 127 -6.58 0.00 -13.53
N LEU A 128 -5.86 0.55 -14.53
CA LEU A 128 -5.84 0.02 -15.90
C LEU A 128 -5.35 -1.43 -15.93
N ALA A 129 -4.28 -1.74 -15.22
CA ALA A 129 -3.78 -3.10 -15.07
C ALA A 129 -4.83 -4.02 -14.43
N GLY A 130 -5.51 -3.55 -13.37
CA GLY A 130 -6.57 -4.28 -12.69
C GLY A 130 -7.74 -4.66 -13.58
N VAL A 131 -8.13 -3.79 -14.52
CA VAL A 131 -9.20 -4.05 -15.48
C VAL A 131 -8.70 -4.65 -16.80
N LYS A 132 -7.42 -5.08 -16.84
CA LYS A 132 -6.76 -5.71 -18.01
C LYS A 132 -6.75 -4.83 -19.26
N ALA A 133 -6.70 -3.52 -19.06
CA ALA A 133 -6.50 -2.53 -20.12
C ALA A 133 -5.01 -2.23 -20.31
N GLU A 134 -4.67 -1.58 -21.42
CA GLU A 134 -3.30 -1.12 -21.69
C GLU A 134 -2.90 0.01 -20.72
N ILE A 135 -1.85 -0.23 -19.94
CA ILE A 135 -1.28 0.74 -18.98
C ILE A 135 -0.63 1.93 -19.68
N LEU A 136 -0.58 3.08 -19.02
CA LEU A 136 -0.11 4.36 -19.59
C LEU A 136 1.31 4.31 -20.12
N SER A 137 2.16 3.53 -19.47
CA SER A 137 3.58 3.36 -19.79
C SER A 137 4.08 1.98 -19.36
N ASP A 138 4.96 1.39 -20.14
CA ASP A 138 5.66 0.14 -19.79
C ASP A 138 6.60 0.32 -18.58
N ASP A 139 7.03 1.57 -18.32
CA ASP A 139 7.85 1.93 -17.16
C ASP A 139 7.01 2.11 -15.88
N ALA A 140 5.68 2.00 -15.97
CA ALA A 140 4.82 2.10 -14.78
C ALA A 140 5.09 0.93 -13.83
N PRO A 141 5.17 1.17 -12.51
CA PRO A 141 5.42 0.10 -11.57
C PRO A 141 4.26 -0.91 -11.62
N TYR A 142 4.58 -2.19 -11.78
CA TYR A 142 3.60 -3.26 -11.73
C TYR A 142 3.18 -3.48 -10.28
N LEU A 143 2.16 -2.73 -9.86
CA LEU A 143 1.60 -2.78 -8.52
C LEU A 143 0.23 -3.45 -8.53
N VAL A 144 -0.11 -4.06 -7.41
CA VAL A 144 -1.44 -4.65 -7.13
C VAL A 144 -2.15 -3.93 -5.99
N GLY A 145 -1.40 -3.10 -5.25
CA GLY A 145 -1.87 -2.20 -4.22
C GLY A 145 -0.97 -0.97 -4.07
N LEU A 146 -1.48 0.06 -3.40
CA LEU A 146 -0.71 1.24 -2.99
C LEU A 146 -1.28 1.80 -1.69
N SER A 147 -0.44 2.09 -0.71
CA SER A 147 -0.81 2.82 0.50
C SER A 147 -0.27 4.24 0.50
N GLU A 148 -1.15 5.21 0.72
CA GLU A 148 -0.82 6.62 0.92
C GLU A 148 -1.50 7.11 2.21
N GLU A 149 -0.71 7.63 3.15
CA GLU A 149 -1.17 8.04 4.48
C GLU A 149 -1.98 6.96 5.21
N THR A 150 -3.30 7.13 5.28
CA THR A 150 -4.26 6.22 5.93
C THR A 150 -5.13 5.49 4.93
N THR A 151 -4.84 5.58 3.63
CA THR A 151 -5.63 4.98 2.56
C THR A 151 -4.83 3.85 1.89
N CYS A 152 -5.50 2.74 1.59
CA CYS A 152 -5.00 1.63 0.80
C CYS A 152 -5.84 1.53 -0.47
N TYR A 153 -5.21 1.67 -1.62
CA TYR A 153 -5.82 1.46 -2.92
C TYR A 153 -5.50 0.05 -3.39
N LEU A 154 -6.51 -0.72 -3.79
CA LEU A 154 -6.32 -2.03 -4.41
C LEU A 154 -6.98 -2.04 -5.78
N SER A 155 -6.32 -2.66 -6.75
CA SER A 155 -6.94 -2.88 -8.06
C SER A 155 -7.83 -4.12 -8.05
N ALA A 156 -8.65 -4.25 -9.10
CA ALA A 156 -9.43 -5.44 -9.36
C ALA A 156 -8.58 -6.73 -9.50
N ALA A 157 -7.28 -6.60 -9.84
CA ALA A 157 -6.36 -7.74 -9.93
C ALA A 157 -6.18 -8.45 -8.59
N TYR A 158 -6.52 -7.83 -7.46
CA TYR A 158 -6.55 -8.51 -6.16
C TYR A 158 -7.42 -9.79 -6.16
N PHE A 159 -8.49 -9.84 -6.97
CA PHE A 159 -9.35 -11.03 -7.09
C PHE A 159 -8.81 -12.09 -8.05
N ASP A 160 -7.90 -11.70 -8.95
CA ASP A 160 -7.22 -12.58 -9.89
C ASP A 160 -5.88 -13.09 -9.34
N ALA A 161 -5.33 -12.43 -8.31
CA ALA A 161 -4.10 -12.81 -7.63
C ALA A 161 -4.21 -14.23 -7.05
N SER A 162 -3.42 -15.14 -7.63
CA SER A 162 -3.58 -16.59 -7.51
C SER A 162 -2.61 -17.26 -6.54
N GLY A 163 -1.66 -16.51 -5.96
CA GLY A 163 -0.73 -17.06 -4.98
C GLY A 163 -1.45 -17.39 -3.68
N ARG A 164 -1.40 -18.66 -3.28
CA ARG A 164 -1.97 -19.16 -2.01
C ARG A 164 -1.48 -18.35 -0.78
N PHE A 165 -0.28 -17.76 -0.90
CA PHE A 165 0.43 -17.02 0.13
C PHE A 165 0.38 -15.49 -0.03
N ASP A 166 -0.35 -14.99 -1.03
CA ASP A 166 -0.47 -13.56 -1.31
C ASP A 166 -1.72 -13.01 -0.61
N ASP A 167 -1.58 -11.81 -0.03
CA ASP A 167 -2.66 -11.06 0.61
C ASP A 167 -2.33 -9.56 0.57
N PHE A 168 -2.33 -8.99 -0.64
CA PHE A 168 -1.97 -7.58 -0.84
C PHE A 168 -2.78 -6.60 0.01
N LEU A 169 -4.02 -6.94 0.38
CA LEU A 169 -4.79 -6.16 1.35
C LEU A 169 -4.06 -6.04 2.70
N VAL A 170 -3.56 -7.15 3.23
CA VAL A 170 -2.80 -7.17 4.49
C VAL A 170 -1.48 -6.43 4.32
N HIS A 171 -0.82 -6.58 3.16
CA HIS A 171 0.39 -5.85 2.81
C HIS A 171 0.17 -4.33 2.89
N GLU A 172 -0.80 -3.80 2.13
CA GLU A 172 -1.08 -2.37 2.11
C GLU A 172 -1.49 -1.84 3.48
N VAL A 173 -2.29 -2.61 4.23
CA VAL A 173 -2.68 -2.24 5.60
C VAL A 173 -1.48 -2.18 6.54
N ALA A 174 -0.48 -3.05 6.36
CA ALA A 174 0.73 -3.00 7.15
C ALA A 174 1.47 -1.66 6.97
N HIS A 175 1.37 -1.02 5.79
CA HIS A 175 1.93 0.31 5.57
C HIS A 175 1.23 1.42 6.37
N ILE A 176 -0.08 1.33 6.55
CA ILE A 176 -0.82 2.29 7.40
C ILE A 176 -0.22 2.35 8.81
N PHE A 177 0.30 1.24 9.34
CA PHE A 177 0.82 1.23 10.71
C PHE A 177 2.05 2.13 10.93
N HIS A 178 2.86 2.38 9.90
CA HIS A 178 3.99 3.32 9.98
C HIS A 178 3.75 4.64 9.25
N ASN A 179 2.65 4.76 8.50
CA ASN A 179 2.22 6.01 7.86
C ASN A 179 1.20 6.81 8.69
N CYS A 180 0.51 6.18 9.64
CA CYS A 180 -0.54 6.82 10.44
C CYS A 180 -0.05 7.19 11.84
N LYS A 181 -0.20 8.46 12.21
CA LYS A 181 0.05 8.92 13.59
C LYS A 181 -1.09 8.50 14.51
N ARG A 182 -0.75 8.20 15.76
CA ARG A 182 -1.73 7.76 16.77
C ARG A 182 -2.82 8.80 17.02
N ARG A 183 -2.45 10.08 17.05
CA ARG A 183 -3.41 11.18 17.25
C ARG A 183 -4.48 11.25 16.16
N THR A 184 -4.15 10.82 14.93
CA THR A 184 -5.06 10.87 13.78
C THR A 184 -6.33 10.04 14.01
N ILE A 185 -6.22 8.96 14.78
CA ILE A 185 -7.35 8.09 15.14
C ILE A 185 -7.80 8.27 16.60
N GLY A 186 -7.36 9.33 17.28
CA GLY A 186 -7.71 9.59 18.67
C GLY A 186 -6.99 8.73 19.70
N LEU A 187 -5.95 7.99 19.32
CA LEU A 187 -5.09 7.28 20.27
C LEU A 187 -4.07 8.23 20.90
N ARG A 188 -3.68 7.92 22.14
CA ARG A 188 -2.65 8.68 22.85
C ARG A 188 -1.31 8.59 22.13
N GLU A 189 -0.81 9.73 21.71
CA GLU A 189 0.53 9.94 21.15
C GLU A 189 1.53 10.27 22.27
N THR A 190 2.75 9.72 22.17
CA THR A 190 3.88 10.12 23.03
C THR A 190 5.12 10.27 22.18
N ARG A 191 6.18 10.90 22.73
CA ARG A 191 7.46 11.07 22.03
C ARG A 191 8.09 9.76 21.54
N GLN A 192 7.74 8.62 22.14
CA GLN A 192 8.26 7.29 21.79
C GLN A 192 7.23 6.42 21.06
N ARG A 193 6.02 6.94 20.84
CA ARG A 193 4.91 6.26 20.16
C ARG A 193 4.16 7.32 19.37
N GLU A 194 4.76 7.76 18.28
CA GLU A 194 4.15 8.75 17.39
C GLU A 194 3.23 8.06 16.38
N TRP A 195 3.74 6.98 15.79
CA TRP A 195 3.06 6.16 14.79
C TRP A 195 2.27 5.02 15.44
N LEU A 196 1.34 4.40 14.70
CA LEU A 196 0.58 3.26 15.22
C LEU A 196 1.49 2.14 15.70
N LEU A 197 2.53 1.81 14.91
CA LEU A 197 3.61 0.90 15.25
C LEU A 197 4.96 1.54 14.91
N GLU A 198 5.96 1.30 15.77
CA GLU A 198 7.35 1.73 15.53
C GLU A 198 8.05 0.67 14.69
N ILE A 199 8.27 0.98 13.41
CA ILE A 199 8.90 0.10 12.42
C ILE A 199 10.10 0.86 11.84
N ASP A 200 11.25 0.19 11.78
CA ASP A 200 12.47 0.74 11.18
C ASP A 200 12.21 1.09 9.72
N TYR A 201 12.66 2.26 9.29
CA TYR A 201 12.44 2.75 7.94
C TYR A 201 12.92 1.75 6.88
N ALA A 202 14.09 1.13 7.09
CA ALA A 202 14.65 0.15 6.18
C ALA A 202 13.95 -1.22 6.22
N LYS A 203 13.03 -1.44 7.18
CA LYS A 203 12.29 -2.70 7.37
C LYS A 203 10.80 -2.59 7.06
N ARG A 204 10.32 -1.45 6.56
CA ARG A 204 8.89 -1.21 6.28
C ARG A 204 8.31 -2.22 5.29
N GLU A 205 9.03 -2.48 4.19
CA GLU A 205 8.65 -3.48 3.20
C GLU A 205 8.79 -4.90 3.74
N THR A 206 9.91 -5.22 4.39
CA THR A 206 10.10 -6.52 5.05
C THR A 206 8.97 -6.83 6.03
N PHE A 207 8.52 -5.82 6.80
CA PHE A 207 7.38 -5.95 7.70
C PHE A 207 6.07 -6.21 6.97
N ALA A 208 5.81 -5.49 5.87
CA ALA A 208 4.60 -5.64 5.07
C ALA A 208 4.52 -7.04 4.43
N TYR A 209 5.57 -7.48 3.74
CA TYR A 209 5.67 -8.83 3.18
C TYR A 209 5.58 -9.92 4.25
N ALA A 210 6.23 -9.74 5.41
CA ALA A 210 6.13 -10.70 6.50
C ALA A 210 4.70 -10.81 7.05
N CYS A 211 4.01 -9.67 7.21
CA CYS A 211 2.61 -9.64 7.62
C CYS A 211 1.70 -10.31 6.60
N GLU A 212 1.87 -10.01 5.32
CA GLU A 212 1.13 -10.60 4.20
C GLU A 212 1.24 -12.13 4.21
N THR A 213 2.45 -12.67 4.10
CA THR A 213 2.66 -14.12 4.01
C THR A 213 2.24 -14.83 5.28
N TYR A 214 2.53 -14.26 6.46
CA TYR A 214 2.11 -14.84 7.73
C TYR A 214 0.58 -14.85 7.89
N SER A 215 -0.13 -13.85 7.35
CA SER A 215 -1.60 -13.81 7.34
C SER A 215 -2.23 -15.00 6.61
N ARG A 216 -1.53 -15.56 5.61
CA ARG A 216 -1.94 -16.74 4.86
C ARG A 216 -1.53 -18.03 5.54
N ILE A 217 -0.27 -18.14 5.98
CA ILE A 217 0.25 -19.34 6.63
C ILE A 217 -0.49 -19.62 7.95
N HIS A 218 -0.77 -18.58 8.74
CA HIS A 218 -1.34 -18.71 10.08
C HIS A 218 -2.68 -19.48 10.14
N PRO A 219 -3.71 -19.14 9.32
CA PRO A 219 -4.97 -19.87 9.27
C PRO A 219 -4.88 -21.18 8.48
N LEU A 220 -4.01 -21.30 7.47
CA LEU A 220 -3.85 -22.53 6.67
C LEU A 220 -3.20 -23.66 7.48
N GLY A 221 -2.22 -23.34 8.33
CA GLY A 221 -1.48 -24.31 9.13
C GLY A 221 -2.09 -24.53 10.52
N LYS A 222 -2.62 -25.73 10.77
CA LYS A 222 -3.11 -26.15 12.10
C LYS A 222 -1.95 -26.55 13.02
N GLY A 223 -1.31 -25.54 13.61
CA GLY A 223 -0.22 -25.70 14.58
C GLY A 223 1.19 -25.49 14.00
N PRO A 224 2.24 -25.45 14.85
CA PRO A 224 3.59 -25.03 14.43
C PRO A 224 4.18 -25.86 13.29
N ARG A 225 4.09 -27.20 13.38
CA ARG A 225 4.63 -28.09 12.35
C ARG A 225 3.99 -27.88 10.98
N ALA A 226 2.67 -27.72 10.93
CA ALA A 226 1.95 -27.47 9.68
C ALA A 226 2.33 -26.10 9.08
N ARG A 227 2.51 -25.08 9.92
CA ARG A 227 2.95 -23.75 9.46
C ARG A 227 4.39 -23.74 8.95
N GLN A 228 5.29 -24.50 9.57
CA GLN A 228 6.65 -24.69 9.08
C GLN A 228 6.68 -25.39 7.72
N MET A 229 5.82 -26.39 7.51
CA MET A 229 5.70 -27.05 6.20
C MET A 229 5.20 -26.07 5.12
N LEU A 230 4.21 -25.23 5.44
CA LEU A 230 3.73 -24.19 4.54
C LEU A 230 4.79 -23.13 4.24
N LEU A 231 5.61 -22.75 5.23
CA LEU A 231 6.73 -21.85 5.00
C LEU A 231 7.80 -22.48 4.09
N ALA A 232 8.09 -23.77 4.27
CA ALA A 232 9.00 -24.50 3.40
C ALA A 232 8.46 -24.65 1.97
N GLU A 233 7.15 -24.81 1.80
CA GLU A 233 6.46 -24.75 0.50
C GLU A 233 6.62 -23.37 -0.13
N TYR A 234 6.32 -22.30 0.63
CA TYR A 234 6.45 -20.92 0.16
C TYR A 234 7.88 -20.59 -0.28
N ALA A 235 8.90 -21.01 0.49
CA ALA A 235 10.31 -20.76 0.20
C ALA A 235 10.83 -21.44 -1.09
N GLN A 236 10.05 -22.35 -1.70
CA GLN A 236 10.36 -22.95 -3.01
C GLN A 236 9.80 -22.15 -4.18
N GLY A 237 8.91 -21.19 -3.91
CA GLY A 237 8.31 -20.31 -4.91
C GLY A 237 9.13 -19.05 -5.18
N PRO A 238 8.61 -18.17 -6.06
CA PRO A 238 9.18 -16.84 -6.27
C PRO A 238 9.19 -16.03 -4.99
N MET A 239 10.34 -15.44 -4.66
CA MET A 239 10.48 -14.51 -3.54
C MET A 239 10.14 -13.09 -3.99
N PRO A 240 9.80 -12.17 -3.05
CA PRO A 240 9.57 -10.77 -3.38
C PRO A 240 10.72 -10.21 -4.22
N ALA A 241 10.40 -9.63 -5.39
CA ALA A 241 11.37 -9.01 -6.29
C ALA A 241 11.67 -7.54 -5.92
N ASP A 242 11.53 -7.20 -4.64
CA ASP A 242 11.70 -5.87 -4.09
C ASP A 242 13.10 -5.72 -3.50
N ASP A 243 13.90 -4.80 -4.03
CA ASP A 243 15.31 -4.58 -3.63
C ASP A 243 15.45 -4.07 -2.19
N ARG A 244 14.36 -3.58 -1.60
CA ARG A 244 14.28 -3.17 -0.19
C ARG A 244 14.16 -4.36 0.76
N VAL A 245 13.93 -5.58 0.25
CA VAL A 245 13.74 -6.80 1.04
C VAL A 245 14.95 -7.73 0.94
N ASP A 246 15.65 -7.92 2.07
CA ASP A 246 16.58 -9.03 2.21
C ASP A 246 15.80 -10.34 2.38
N VAL A 247 15.84 -11.19 1.35
CA VAL A 247 15.11 -12.46 1.30
C VAL A 247 15.51 -13.41 2.45
N ALA A 248 16.79 -13.46 2.82
CA ALA A 248 17.25 -14.36 3.85
C ALA A 248 16.75 -13.92 5.23
N GLU A 249 16.83 -12.63 5.52
CA GLU A 249 16.27 -12.07 6.75
C GLU A 249 14.75 -12.22 6.80
N TYR A 250 14.06 -11.95 5.70
CA TYR A 250 12.61 -12.09 5.58
C TYR A 250 12.14 -13.52 5.91
N LEU A 251 12.79 -14.55 5.35
CA LEU A 251 12.48 -15.94 5.64
C LEU A 251 12.81 -16.33 7.09
N ASP A 252 13.88 -15.79 7.67
CA ASP A 252 14.23 -16.00 9.08
C ASP A 252 13.15 -15.41 10.02
N ILE A 253 12.68 -14.18 9.74
CA ILE A 253 11.57 -13.54 10.47
C ILE A 253 10.30 -14.40 10.42
N LEU A 254 9.95 -14.90 9.23
CA LEU A 254 8.80 -15.80 9.06
C LEU A 254 9.00 -17.10 9.83
N GLY A 255 10.22 -17.67 9.82
CA GLY A 255 10.60 -18.87 10.57
C GLY A 255 10.33 -18.73 12.06
N GLU A 256 10.71 -17.60 12.66
CA GLU A 256 10.39 -17.29 14.05
C GLU A 256 8.88 -17.13 14.29
N ALA A 257 8.19 -16.45 13.36
CA ALA A 257 6.77 -16.14 13.50
C ALA A 257 5.90 -17.41 13.47
N VAL A 258 6.19 -18.36 12.57
CA VAL A 258 5.37 -19.57 12.38
C VAL A 258 5.44 -20.56 13.56
N VAL A 259 6.56 -20.56 14.29
CA VAL A 259 6.72 -21.40 15.49
C VAL A 259 6.17 -20.74 16.75
N ALA A 260 6.12 -19.41 16.78
CA ALA A 260 5.71 -18.65 17.94
C ALA A 260 4.18 -18.61 18.10
N ARG A 261 3.70 -18.65 19.35
CA ARG A 261 2.28 -18.38 19.66
C ARG A 261 1.90 -16.92 19.39
N ASN A 262 2.88 -16.02 19.39
CA ASN A 262 2.74 -14.58 19.19
C ASN A 262 3.45 -14.10 17.92
N GLY A 263 3.37 -14.85 16.81
CA GLY A 263 4.10 -14.58 15.58
C GLY A 263 4.04 -13.13 15.07
N TRP A 264 2.86 -12.48 15.12
CA TRP A 264 2.71 -11.05 14.78
C TRP A 264 3.67 -10.14 15.56
N LYS A 265 3.83 -10.38 16.86
CA LYS A 265 4.76 -9.60 17.70
C LYS A 265 6.22 -9.91 17.39
N ARG A 266 6.53 -11.13 16.92
CA ARG A 266 7.89 -11.49 16.47
C ARG A 266 8.26 -10.72 15.22
N ILE A 267 7.37 -10.69 14.23
CA ILE A 267 7.52 -9.88 13.01
C ILE A 267 7.78 -8.42 13.39
N LEU A 268 6.91 -7.81 14.21
CA LEU A 268 7.10 -6.43 14.66
C LEU A 268 8.43 -6.22 15.40
N THR A 269 8.81 -7.12 16.31
CA THR A 269 10.05 -6.98 17.09
C THR A 269 11.29 -7.02 16.19
N ARG A 270 11.29 -7.90 15.18
CA ARG A 270 12.40 -8.03 14.23
C ARG A 270 12.50 -6.85 13.26
N CYS A 271 11.38 -6.17 12.99
CA CYS A 271 11.32 -5.00 12.11
C CYS A 271 11.35 -3.65 12.86
N ALA A 272 11.41 -3.67 14.20
CA ALA A 272 11.46 -2.44 14.99
C ALA A 272 12.87 -1.82 14.95
N PRO A 273 13.01 -0.50 15.14
CA PRO A 273 14.31 0.15 15.22
C PRO A 273 15.19 -0.49 16.31
N PRO A 274 16.52 -0.54 16.12
CA PRO A 274 17.43 -1.02 17.15
C PRO A 274 17.18 -0.28 18.46
N ARG A 275 17.01 -1.02 19.56
CA ARG A 275 17.00 -0.39 20.88
C ARG A 275 18.35 0.29 21.06
N HIS A 276 18.39 1.62 21.08
CA HIS A 276 19.57 2.32 21.57
C HIS A 276 19.90 1.76 22.96
N ARG A 277 20.98 0.98 23.05
CA ARG A 277 21.66 0.76 24.33
C ARG A 277 21.94 2.16 24.84
N GLN A 278 21.35 2.52 25.98
CA GLN A 278 21.87 3.64 26.76
C GLN A 278 23.37 3.38 26.89
N SER A 279 24.17 4.28 26.32
CA SER A 279 25.61 4.25 26.46
C SER A 279 25.90 4.10 27.95
N GLU A 280 26.52 2.98 28.32
CA GLU A 280 27.27 2.91 29.56
C GLU A 280 28.25 4.08 29.51
N MET A 281 27.97 5.13 30.28
CA MET A 281 28.97 6.13 30.58
C MET A 281 30.07 5.42 31.36
N PRO A 282 31.33 5.39 30.86
CA PRO A 282 32.45 5.00 31.70
C PRO A 282 32.55 6.01 32.84
N GLN A 283 32.65 5.49 34.06
CA GLN A 283 33.03 6.26 35.26
C GLN A 283 34.45 6.79 35.13
#